data_AF-A0A1V4RZ02-F1
#
_entry.id   AF-A0A1V4RZ02-F1
#
_cell.length_a   1.000
_cell.length_b   1.000
_cell.length_c   1.000
_cell.angle_alpha   90.00
_cell.angle_beta   90.00
_cell.angle_gamma   90.00
#
_symmetry.space_group_name_H-M   'P 1'
#
loop_
_entity.id
_entity.type
_entity.pdbx_description
1 polymer ?
#
loop_
_entity_poly.entity_id
_entity_poly.type
_entity_poly.pdbx_seq_one_letter_code
_entity_poly.pdbx_strand_id
1 'polypeptide(L)' 'MIISCLAENFPAGRYLNWDYDDDRQDILQKRWRSDNSLLVFDELHKFPRWKSWIKGLYDVSHEERSFLIMVIP' A
#
# COMPACT_ATOMS: atom_id res chain seq x y z
N MET A 1 9.17 -7.01 -12.91
CA MET A 1 8.69 -8.41 -12.84
C MET A 1 7.63 -8.59 -11.77
N ILE A 2 7.89 -8.26 -10.50
CA ILE A 2 6.90 -8.39 -9.40
C ILE A 2 5.68 -7.48 -9.63
N ILE A 3 5.87 -6.20 -9.97
CA ILE A 3 4.76 -5.26 -10.24
C ILE A 3 3.88 -5.73 -11.40
N SER A 4 4.47 -6.31 -12.44
CA SER A 4 3.75 -6.85 -13.60
C SER A 4 2.85 -8.03 -13.21
N CYS A 5 3.35 -8.95 -12.38
CA CYS A 5 2.57 -10.09 -11.86
C CYS A 5 1.42 -9.63 -10.94
N LEU A 6 1.68 -8.62 -10.11
CA LEU A 6 0.65 -8.05 -9.23
C LEU A 6 -0.46 -7.38 -10.04
N ALA A 7 -0.13 -6.67 -11.11
CA ALA A 7 -1.12 -6.06 -12.00
C ALA A 7 -2.00 -7.10 -12.71
N GLU A 8 -1.44 -8.25 -13.09
CA GLU A 8 -2.19 -9.33 -13.74
C GLU A 8 -3.16 -10.05 -12.79
N ASN A 9 -2.75 -10.29 -11.53
CA ASN A 9 -3.56 -11.03 -10.56
C ASN A 9 -4.50 -10.11 -9.74
N PHE A 10 -4.14 -8.83 -9.62
CA PHE A 10 -4.89 -7.81 -8.90
C PHE A 10 -5.07 -6.59 -9.82
N PRO A 11 -5.97 -6.67 -10.82
CA PRO A 11 -6.17 -5.57 -11.77
C PRO A 11 -6.70 -4.29 -11.13
N ALA A 12 -7.35 -4.39 -9.96
CA ALA A 12 -7.74 -3.25 -9.12
C ALA A 12 -6.69 -2.90 -8.04
N GLY A 13 -5.54 -3.57 -8.02
CA GLY A 13 -4.48 -3.33 -7.05
C GLY A 13 -3.86 -1.93 -7.23
N ARG A 14 -3.41 -1.33 -6.14
CA ARG A 14 -2.65 -0.08 -6.16
C ARG A 14 -1.30 -0.26 -5.49
N TYR A 15 -0.27 0.10 -6.24
CA TYR A 15 1.10 0.22 -5.78
C TYR A 15 1.38 1.67 -5.38
N LEU A 16 2.06 1.85 -4.26
CA LEU A 16 2.43 3.14 -3.68
C LEU A 16 3.88 3.05 -3.18
N ASN A 17 4.75 3.90 -3.70
CA ASN A 17 6.16 3.97 -3.28
C ASN A 17 6.39 5.20 -2.39
N TRP A 18 6.97 4.99 -1.20
CA TRP A 18 7.21 6.09 -0.25
C TRP A 18 8.23 7.13 -0.73
N ASP A 19 9.20 6.74 -1.56
CA ASP A 19 10.21 7.65 -2.09
C ASP A 19 9.67 8.54 -3.22
N TYR A 20 8.54 8.17 -3.81
CA TYR A 20 7.86 8.98 -4.82
C TYR A 20 6.90 9.97 -4.15
N ASP A 21 7.09 11.26 -4.39
CA ASP A 21 6.42 12.32 -3.61
C ASP A 21 4.88 12.29 -3.72
N ASP A 22 4.32 12.05 -4.91
CA ASP A 22 2.86 11.98 -5.09
C ASP A 22 2.26 10.76 -4.38
N ASP A 23 2.93 9.60 -4.47
CA ASP A 23 2.50 8.39 -3.78
C ASP A 23 2.62 8.57 -2.27
N ARG A 24 3.67 9.23 -1.78
CA ARG A 24 3.80 9.58 -0.36
C ARG A 24 2.64 10.45 0.10
N GLN A 25 2.20 11.42 -0.70
CA GLN A 25 1.01 12.21 -0.39
C GLN A 25 -0.25 11.34 -0.37
N ASP A 26 -0.41 10.45 -1.36
CA ASP A 26 -1.54 9.51 -1.39
C ASP A 26 -1.52 8.55 -0.19
N ILE A 27 -0.35 8.09 0.26
CA ILE A 27 -0.16 7.29 1.47
C ILE A 27 -0.67 8.06 2.69
N LEU A 28 -0.14 9.27 2.91
CA LEU A 28 -0.46 10.08 4.07
C LEU A 28 -1.94 10.48 4.13
N GLN A 29 -2.54 10.75 2.97
CA GLN A 29 -3.94 11.16 2.83
C GLN A 29 -4.91 9.99 2.65
N LYS A 30 -4.40 8.75 2.62
CA LYS A 30 -5.18 7.52 2.36
C LYS A 30 -5.96 7.54 1.04
N ARG A 31 -5.35 8.06 -0.03
CA ARG A 31 -5.97 8.24 -1.35
C ARG A 31 -5.79 7.00 -2.22
N TRP A 32 -6.68 6.04 -2.01
CA TRP A 32 -6.91 4.91 -2.90
C TRP A 32 -8.42 4.63 -2.93
N ARG A 33 -8.89 3.95 -3.97
CA ARG A 33 -10.34 3.76 -4.16
C ARG A 33 -10.87 2.65 -3.27
N SER A 34 -12.19 2.65 -3.05
CA SER A 34 -12.92 1.63 -2.28
C SER A 34 -12.77 0.21 -2.85
N ASP A 35 -12.58 0.10 -4.16
CA ASP A 35 -12.54 -1.14 -4.94
C ASP A 35 -11.14 -1.74 -5.10
N ASN A 36 -10.10 -1.07 -4.60
CA ASN A 36 -8.74 -1.60 -4.68
C ASN A 36 -8.54 -2.84 -3.79
N SER A 37 -8.59 -4.04 -4.37
CA SER A 37 -8.50 -5.30 -3.63
C SER A 37 -7.13 -5.58 -3.00
N LEU A 38 -6.08 -4.90 -3.48
CA LEU A 38 -4.72 -5.01 -2.97
C LEU A 38 -4.07 -3.63 -2.85
N LEU A 39 -3.47 -3.35 -1.70
CA LEU A 39 -2.59 -2.19 -1.50
C LEU A 39 -1.16 -2.67 -1.26
N VAL A 40 -0.25 -2.21 -2.11
CA VAL A 40 1.18 -2.52 -2.03
C VAL A 40 1.91 -1.25 -1.62
N PHE A 41 2.53 -1.28 -0.45
CA PHE A 41 3.36 -0.19 0.05
C PHE A 41 4.82 -0.57 -0.04
N ASP A 42 5.57 0.19 -0.82
CA ASP A 42 7.02 0.02 -0.98
C ASP A 42 7.77 1.10 -0.21
N GLU A 43 8.90 0.73 0.40
CA GLU A 43 9.77 1.64 1.18
C GLU A 43 9.06 2.38 2.33
N LEU A 44 7.87 1.92 2.73
CA LEU A 44 7.05 2.56 3.77
C LEU A 44 7.74 2.61 5.14
N HIS A 45 8.75 1.77 5.35
CA HIS A 45 9.51 1.72 6.59
C HIS A 45 10.23 3.05 6.92
N LYS A 46 10.46 3.91 5.91
CA LYS A 46 10.99 5.28 6.07
C LYS A 46 10.02 6.23 6.78
N PHE A 47 8.73 5.90 6.84
CA PHE A 47 7.74 6.66 7.60
C PHE A 47 7.86 6.34 9.10
N PRO A 48 8.19 7.32 9.97
CA PRO A 48 8.19 7.09 11.40
C PRO A 48 6.80 6.62 11.87
N ARG A 49 6.75 5.49 12.57
CA ARG A 49 5.52 4.82 13.06
C ARG A 49 4.69 4.08 12.00
N TRP A 50 5.27 3.76 10.84
CA TRP A 50 4.59 3.00 9.78
C TRP A 50 3.84 1.75 10.25
N LYS A 51 4.40 0.99 11.21
CA LYS A 51 3.77 -0.23 11.75
C LYS A 51 2.42 0.07 12.41
N SER A 52 2.36 1.09 13.26
CA SER A 52 1.12 1.51 13.92
C SER A 52 0.11 2.06 12.92
N TRP A 53 0.58 2.77 11.90
CA TRP A 53 -0.26 3.30 10.84
C TRP A 53 -0.88 2.18 9.99
N ILE A 54 -0.09 1.20 9.56
CA ILE A 54 -0.58 0.01 8.84
C ILE A 54 -1.56 -0.77 9.71
N LYS A 55 -1.27 -0.97 10.99
CA LYS A 55 -2.20 -1.67 11.90
C LYS A 55 -3.56 -0.99 11.93
N GLY A 56 -3.60 0.34 12.06
CA GLY A 56 -4.86 1.09 12.05
C GLY A 56 -5.60 1.01 10.72
N LEU A 57 -4.89 0.86 9.59
CA LEU A 57 -5.52 0.67 8.29
C LEU A 57 -6.07 -0.75 8.13
N TYR A 58 -5.30 -1.75 8.56
CA TYR A 58 -5.68 -3.16 8.53
C TYR A 58 -6.89 -3.42 9.41
N ASP A 59 -6.89 -2.94 10.66
CA ASP A 59 -8.00 -3.11 11.62
C ASP A 59 -9.35 -2.59 11.08
N VAL A 60 -9.35 -1.68 10.10
CA VAL A 60 -10.55 -1.09 9.49
C VAL A 60 -10.98 -1.79 8.20
N SER A 61 -10.06 -2.40 7.46
CA SER A 61 -10.33 -2.80 6.06
C SER A 61 -9.83 -4.19 5.67
N HIS A 62 -9.41 -5.01 6.64
CA HIS A 62 -8.87 -6.35 6.40
C HIS A 62 -9.88 -7.33 5.79
N GLU A 63 -11.20 -7.11 5.93
CA GLU A 63 -12.22 -8.00 5.38
C GLU A 63 -12.37 -7.82 3.87
N GLU A 64 -12.11 -6.61 3.37
CA GLU A 64 -12.37 -6.23 1.98
C GLU A 64 -11.10 -6.22 1.12
N ARG A 65 -9.91 -6.19 1.75
CA ARG A 65 -8.65 -5.88 1.03
C ARG A 65 -7.45 -6.57 1.63
N SER A 66 -6.52 -6.89 0.73
CA SER A 66 -5.20 -7.40 1.05
C SER A 66 -4.16 -6.29 1.13
N PHE A 67 -3.13 -6.50 1.95
CA PHE A 67 -2.02 -5.58 2.16
C PHE A 67 -0.71 -6.30 1.92
N LEU A 68 0.19 -5.69 1.13
CA LEU A 68 1.56 -6.12 0.96
C LEU A 68 2.49 -4.98 1.32
N ILE A 69 3.42 -5.22 2.23
CA ILE A 69 4.47 -4.25 2.56
C ILE A 69 5.80 -4.80 2.06
N MET A 70 6.42 -4.06 1.13
CA MET A 70 7.76 -4.35 0.66
C MET A 70 8.75 -3.48 1.43
N VAL A 71 9.78 -4.15 1.96
CA VAL A 71 10.88 -3.52 2.69
C VAL A 71 12.14 -4.03 2.01
N ILE A 72 12.84 -3.14 1.32
CA ILE A 72 14.16 -3.45 0.79
C ILE A 72 15.17 -2.93 1.82
N PRO A 73 16.06 -3.78 2.36
CA PRO A 73 17.14 -3.34 3.25
C PRO A 73 18.25 -2.58 2.52
#